data_AF-A0A925S8K9-F1
#
_entry.id   AF-A0A925S8K9-F1
#
_cell.length_a   1.000
_cell.length_b   1.000
_cell.length_c   1.000
_cell.angle_alpha   90.00
_cell.angle_beta   90.00
_cell.angle_gamma   90.00
#
_symmetry.space_group_name_H-M   'P 1'
#
loop_
_entity.id
_entity.type
_entity.pdbx_description
1 polymer ?
#
loop_
_entity_poly.entity_id
_entity_poly.type
_entity_poly.pdbx_seq_one_letter_code
_entity_poly.pdbx_strand_id
1 'polypeptide(L)'
;MRYLALATDYDGTIAAEGRVTESTLAALKLVKQSGRKLIMVTGRELPSLIDHFPEYEIFDIIIAENGALIYEPHSKNEVLLCEPPNQDLIDALIKHQVEPLSVGRGILATWLPHDVIVLKSIQELGIESQIIFNKGAVMILPPGINKGSGLTAALKLLGLSAHDVIGFGDAENDHAFLSVCEFSVAVGNALPALKERADYVSAGKRGEGVEEVIKMMLEDDLISHSPARHFLSIGDKSDGTKDMIDPYNTGILICGSSGAGKSTTTLGILDQLCKSNYQFCLFDPEGDYENFHNAVVIGETERAPTTDEVLQILADPDKSVIVNLLGVALENRPEFFTELLPRLQELRTSHGRPHWIVVDEAHHLFPVEWKKMARLAPDNLRSILMITVHPELLAPEAAASVDLLITIGAQAIEKIKV
;
A
#
# COMPACT_ATOMS: atom_id res chain seq x y z
N MET A 1 -9.69 -7.33 6.18
CA MET A 1 -8.88 -6.20 6.62
C MET A 1 -8.05 -5.74 5.43
N ARG A 2 -8.35 -4.58 4.87
CA ARG A 2 -7.68 -3.87 3.78
C ARG A 2 -6.45 -3.15 4.33
N TYR A 3 -6.63 -2.31 5.35
CA TYR A 3 -5.51 -1.54 5.90
C TYR A 3 -4.83 -2.32 7.02
N LEU A 4 -3.55 -2.65 6.83
CA LEU A 4 -2.73 -3.40 7.78
C LEU A 4 -1.84 -2.50 8.64
N ALA A 5 -1.62 -1.25 8.23
CA ALA A 5 -0.78 -0.31 8.97
C ALA A 5 -1.35 1.11 9.00
N LEU A 6 -1.04 1.80 10.08
CA LEU A 6 -1.28 3.23 10.26
C LEU A 6 0.07 3.93 10.39
N ALA A 7 0.37 4.80 9.43
CA ALA A 7 1.51 5.71 9.42
C ALA A 7 1.07 7.11 9.85
N THR A 8 1.72 7.70 10.84
CA THR A 8 1.31 9.01 11.37
C THR A 8 2.51 9.89 11.66
N ASP A 9 2.39 11.17 11.29
CA ASP A 9 3.30 12.18 11.80
C ASP A 9 3.11 12.40 13.30
N TYR A 10 4.13 12.95 13.95
CA TYR A 10 4.12 13.24 15.37
C TYR A 10 3.62 14.66 15.68
N ASP A 11 4.38 15.70 15.29
CA ASP A 11 4.18 17.08 15.74
C ASP A 11 3.05 17.80 14.98
N GLY A 12 1.92 18.04 15.65
CA GLY A 12 0.75 18.65 15.01
C GLY A 12 -0.21 17.63 14.41
N THR A 13 0.14 16.34 14.46
CA THR A 13 -0.71 15.22 14.09
C THR A 13 -1.15 14.45 15.32
N ILE A 14 -0.38 13.54 15.92
CA ILE A 14 -0.80 12.90 17.19
C ILE A 14 -0.46 13.72 18.44
N ALA A 15 0.48 14.66 18.34
CA ALA A 15 0.93 15.47 19.45
C ALA A 15 0.52 16.94 19.33
N ALA A 16 0.14 17.53 20.47
CA ALA A 16 -0.02 18.98 20.65
C ALA A 16 1.10 19.47 21.56
N GLU A 17 1.93 20.41 21.07
CA GLU A 17 3.07 20.95 21.84
C GLU A 17 4.00 19.85 22.39
N GLY A 18 4.23 18.80 21.59
CA GLY A 18 5.07 17.66 21.95
C GLY A 18 4.44 16.71 22.98
N ARG A 19 3.12 16.76 23.21
CA ARG A 19 2.41 15.83 24.10
C ARG A 19 1.27 15.14 23.37
N VAL A 20 1.18 13.82 23.56
CA VAL A 20 0.08 12.98 23.09
C VAL A 20 -0.93 12.84 24.24
N THR A 21 -2.22 13.00 23.95
CA THR A 21 -3.27 12.85 24.97
C THR A 21 -3.50 11.38 25.31
N GLU A 22 -4.06 11.11 26.49
CA GLU A 22 -4.43 9.74 26.89
C GLU A 22 -5.46 9.11 25.93
N SER A 23 -6.39 9.91 25.39
CA SER A 23 -7.39 9.45 24.41
C SER A 23 -6.73 8.99 23.11
N THR A 24 -5.79 9.78 22.59
CA THR A 24 -5.09 9.46 21.34
C THR A 24 -4.22 8.23 21.53
N LEU A 25 -3.51 8.14 22.66
CA LEU A 25 -2.76 6.95 23.01
C LEU A 25 -3.66 5.71 23.15
N ALA A 26 -4.85 5.84 23.74
CA ALA A 26 -5.81 4.74 23.82
C ALA A 26 -6.29 4.30 22.44
N ALA A 27 -6.56 5.23 21.51
CA ALA A 27 -6.94 4.90 20.15
C ALA A 27 -5.82 4.17 19.39
N LEU A 28 -4.56 4.63 19.52
CA LEU A 28 -3.40 3.91 18.96
C LEU A 28 -3.27 2.49 19.53
N LYS A 29 -3.55 2.29 20.83
CA LYS A 29 -3.58 0.95 21.44
C LYS A 29 -4.68 0.07 20.85
N LEU A 30 -5.86 0.63 20.53
CA LEU A 30 -6.93 -0.12 19.85
C LEU A 30 -6.49 -0.57 18.45
N VAL A 31 -5.74 0.25 17.71
CA VAL A 31 -5.15 -0.14 16.42
C VAL A 31 -4.24 -1.37 16.60
N LYS A 32 -3.34 -1.35 17.58
CA LYS A 32 -2.47 -2.50 17.89
C LYS A 32 -3.27 -3.75 18.28
N GLN A 33 -4.31 -3.59 19.09
CA GLN A 33 -5.17 -4.70 19.52
C GLN A 33 -5.95 -5.31 18.34
N SER A 34 -6.21 -4.53 17.28
CA SER A 34 -6.84 -5.03 16.06
C SER A 34 -5.91 -5.88 15.17
N GLY A 35 -4.63 -6.00 15.53
CA GLY A 35 -3.61 -6.72 14.76
C GLY A 35 -2.86 -5.85 13.74
N ARG A 36 -3.25 -4.57 13.59
CA ARG A 36 -2.60 -3.62 12.69
C ARG A 36 -1.29 -3.08 13.26
N LYS A 37 -0.42 -2.66 12.35
CA LYS A 37 0.87 -2.05 12.66
C LYS A 37 0.75 -0.54 12.87
N LEU A 38 1.61 0.00 13.73
CA LEU A 38 1.78 1.43 13.90
C LEU A 38 3.16 1.85 13.42
N ILE A 39 3.19 2.88 12.58
CA ILE A 39 4.41 3.47 12.01
C ILE A 39 4.40 4.96 12.37
N MET A 40 5.45 5.45 13.03
CA MET A 40 5.63 6.89 13.27
C MET A 40 6.51 7.47 12.17
N VAL A 41 6.17 8.65 11.65
CA VAL A 41 6.95 9.34 10.61
C VAL A 41 7.25 10.78 11.02
N THR A 42 8.42 11.03 11.61
CA THR A 42 8.74 12.31 12.26
C THR A 42 10.01 12.97 11.71
N GLY A 43 10.04 14.30 11.77
CA GLY A 43 11.23 15.10 11.55
C GLY A 43 12.19 15.13 12.74
N ARG A 44 11.75 14.66 13.92
CA ARG A 44 12.55 14.68 15.15
C ARG A 44 13.73 13.72 15.08
N GLU A 45 14.81 14.12 15.74
CA GLU A 45 15.88 13.19 16.11
C GLU A 45 15.36 12.17 17.13
N LEU A 46 15.83 10.93 17.02
CA LEU A 46 15.39 9.83 17.88
C LEU A 46 15.52 10.10 19.41
N PRO A 47 16.61 10.68 19.94
CA PRO A 47 16.75 10.88 21.39
C PRO A 47 15.75 11.94 21.87
N SER A 48 15.59 13.02 21.10
CA SER A 48 14.57 14.04 21.36
C SER A 48 13.17 13.44 21.36
N LEU A 49 12.84 12.56 20.42
CA LEU A 49 11.54 11.89 20.41
C LEU A 49 11.32 11.04 21.67
N ILE A 50 12.29 10.20 22.03
CA ILE A 50 12.20 9.29 23.19
C ILE A 50 12.01 10.09 24.49
N ASP A 51 12.71 11.22 24.63
CA ASP A 51 12.60 12.08 25.81
C ASP A 51 11.20 12.73 25.95
N HIS A 52 10.55 13.05 24.82
CA HIS A 52 9.26 13.74 24.81
C HIS A 52 8.06 12.78 24.78
N PHE A 53 8.24 11.57 24.26
CA PHE A 53 7.18 10.57 24.10
C PHE A 53 7.64 9.21 24.63
N PRO A 54 7.55 8.98 25.95
CA PRO A 54 8.03 7.75 26.57
C PRO A 54 7.27 6.50 26.09
N GLU A 55 6.06 6.66 25.53
CA GLU A 55 5.27 5.56 24.96
C GLU A 55 5.63 5.22 23.51
N TYR A 56 6.77 5.69 22.99
CA TYR A 56 7.26 5.40 21.62
C TYR A 56 7.31 3.90 21.29
N GLU A 57 7.48 3.03 22.29
CA GLU A 57 7.49 1.57 22.13
C GLU A 57 6.16 0.97 21.66
N ILE A 58 5.06 1.74 21.63
CA ILE A 58 3.80 1.30 21.01
C ILE A 58 3.92 1.11 19.49
N PHE A 59 4.86 1.80 18.85
CA PHE A 59 5.09 1.75 17.42
C PHE A 59 5.91 0.51 17.03
N ASP A 60 5.55 -0.12 15.91
CA ASP A 60 6.34 -1.22 15.34
C ASP A 60 7.60 -0.68 14.67
N ILE A 61 7.49 0.47 14.00
CA ILE A 61 8.60 1.19 13.37
C ILE A 61 8.47 2.69 13.63
N ILE A 62 9.61 3.34 13.83
CA ILE A 62 9.75 4.79 13.87
C ILE A 62 10.67 5.21 12.73
N ILE A 63 10.17 6.05 11.85
CA ILE A 63 10.96 6.76 10.83
C ILE A 63 11.26 8.14 11.40
N ALA A 64 12.48 8.32 11.87
CA ALA A 64 12.99 9.55 12.47
C ALA A 64 13.77 10.37 11.44
N GLU A 65 14.17 11.58 11.85
CA GLU A 65 15.07 12.45 11.08
C GLU A 65 14.57 12.68 9.65
N ASN A 66 13.25 12.91 9.53
CA ASN A 66 12.57 13.21 8.28
C ASN A 66 12.77 12.15 7.19
N GLY A 67 12.92 10.88 7.58
CA GLY A 67 13.10 9.76 6.67
C GLY A 67 14.51 9.19 6.59
N ALA A 68 15.50 9.81 7.25
CA ALA A 68 16.88 9.34 7.21
C ALA A 68 17.12 8.09 8.05
N LEU A 69 16.42 7.94 9.17
CA LEU A 69 16.66 6.90 10.16
C LEU A 69 15.40 6.07 10.39
N ILE A 70 15.50 4.75 10.22
CA ILE A 70 14.50 3.80 10.68
C ILE A 70 14.96 3.22 12.02
N TYR A 71 14.05 3.16 12.98
CA TYR A 71 14.26 2.57 14.29
C TYR A 71 13.15 1.57 14.61
N GLU A 72 13.53 0.38 15.06
CA GLU A 72 12.63 -0.66 15.53
C GLU A 72 12.60 -0.68 17.07
N PRO A 73 11.54 -0.21 17.74
CA PRO A 73 11.55 -0.11 19.21
C PRO A 73 11.75 -1.44 19.94
N HIS A 74 11.24 -2.55 19.38
CA HIS A 74 11.33 -3.86 20.01
C HIS A 74 12.77 -4.43 20.03
N SER A 75 13.47 -4.35 18.90
CA SER A 75 14.83 -4.88 18.73
C SER A 75 15.90 -3.83 19.08
N LYS A 76 15.52 -2.56 19.16
CA LYS A 76 16.41 -1.39 19.24
C LYS A 76 17.36 -1.29 18.06
N ASN A 77 16.98 -1.86 16.92
CA ASN A 77 17.73 -1.81 15.69
C ASN A 77 17.59 -0.42 15.05
N GLU A 78 18.71 0.14 14.59
CA GLU A 78 18.78 1.40 13.84
C GLU A 78 19.25 1.10 12.42
N VAL A 79 18.50 1.55 11.42
CA VAL A 79 18.86 1.45 10.00
C VAL A 79 18.92 2.85 9.42
N LEU A 80 20.14 3.32 9.15
CA LEU A 80 20.39 4.59 8.49
C LEU A 80 20.28 4.41 6.98
N LEU A 81 19.45 5.24 6.33
CA LEU A 81 19.15 5.15 4.89
C LEU A 81 20.02 6.08 4.04
N CYS A 82 20.92 6.84 4.66
CA CYS A 82 21.79 7.77 3.97
C CYS A 82 23.16 7.91 4.64
N GLU A 83 24.06 8.63 3.98
CA GLU A 83 25.32 9.01 4.61
C GLU A 83 25.07 10.00 5.76
N PRO A 84 25.90 9.98 6.81
CA PRO A 84 25.84 10.97 7.88
C PRO A 84 26.08 12.40 7.37
N PRO A 85 25.64 13.43 8.13
CA PRO A 85 25.91 14.81 7.79
C PRO A 85 27.38 15.11 7.52
N ASN A 86 27.65 15.84 6.45
CA ASN A 86 29.00 16.20 6.05
C ASN A 86 29.68 17.10 7.11
N GLN A 87 30.87 16.71 7.58
CA GLN A 87 31.59 17.41 8.64
C GLN A 87 32.03 18.82 8.24
N ASP A 88 32.47 19.02 6.99
CA ASP A 88 32.87 20.35 6.51
C ASP A 88 31.69 21.34 6.50
N LEU A 89 30.49 20.85 6.20
CA LEU A 89 29.27 21.65 6.29
C LEU A 89 28.95 22.02 7.75
N ILE A 90 29.03 21.07 8.68
CA ILE A 90 28.83 21.33 10.11
C ILE A 90 29.81 22.43 10.58
N ASP A 91 31.10 22.26 10.28
CA ASP A 91 32.15 23.18 10.69
C ASP A 91 31.94 24.57 10.09
N ALA A 92 31.50 24.66 8.83
CA ALA A 92 31.15 25.91 8.17
C ALA A 92 29.97 26.61 8.86
N LEU A 93 28.89 25.89 9.19
CA LEU A 93 27.73 26.45 9.87
C LEU A 93 28.07 26.95 11.28
N ILE A 94 28.87 26.20 12.04
CA ILE A 94 29.38 26.62 13.35
C ILE A 94 30.24 27.88 13.21
N LYS A 95 31.14 27.94 12.23
CA LYS A 95 31.97 29.11 11.95
C LYS A 95 31.14 30.35 11.62
N HIS A 96 30.00 30.16 10.97
CA HIS A 96 29.02 31.21 10.68
C HIS A 96 28.08 31.54 11.84
N GLN A 97 28.27 30.92 13.02
CA GLN A 97 27.45 31.14 14.23
C GLN A 97 25.96 30.82 14.00
N VAL A 98 25.70 29.78 13.21
CA VAL A 98 24.33 29.25 13.02
C VAL A 98 23.91 28.57 14.31
N GLU A 99 23.06 29.23 15.08
CA GLU A 99 22.46 28.71 16.30
C GLU A 99 20.94 28.97 16.32
N PRO A 100 20.11 27.98 16.73
CA PRO A 100 20.52 26.63 17.11
C PRO A 100 20.83 25.77 15.87
N LEU A 101 21.80 24.87 16.01
CA LEU A 101 22.16 23.85 15.02
C LEU A 101 22.06 22.48 15.68
N SER A 102 21.25 21.60 15.10
CA SER A 102 21.09 20.20 15.51
C SER A 102 21.75 19.28 14.47
N VAL A 103 22.38 18.22 14.95
CA VAL A 103 23.11 17.25 14.15
C VAL A 103 22.62 15.85 14.54
N GLY A 104 21.75 15.30 13.70
CA GLY A 104 21.27 13.91 13.82
C GLY A 104 22.21 12.90 13.16
N ARG A 105 21.75 11.66 13.00
CA ARG A 105 22.49 10.61 12.29
C ARG A 105 22.57 10.87 10.79
N GLY A 106 21.52 11.42 10.19
CA GLY A 106 21.39 11.67 8.74
C GLY A 106 20.80 13.04 8.39
N ILE A 107 20.52 13.88 9.39
CA ILE A 107 19.91 15.20 9.22
C ILE A 107 20.74 16.28 9.93
N LEU A 108 20.81 17.47 9.33
CA LEU A 108 21.10 18.71 10.06
C LEU A 108 19.83 19.54 10.14
N ALA A 109 19.59 20.19 11.27
CA ALA A 109 18.45 21.08 11.42
C ALA A 109 18.86 22.41 12.03
N THR A 110 18.32 23.49 11.49
CA THR A 110 18.39 24.83 12.06
C THR A 110 17.05 25.54 11.82
N TRP A 111 17.01 26.86 11.97
CA TRP A 111 15.81 27.67 11.86
C TRP A 111 16.03 28.89 10.97
N LEU A 112 14.95 29.41 10.40
CA LEU A 112 14.99 30.71 9.74
C LEU A 112 15.50 31.79 10.70
N PRO A 113 16.30 32.77 10.23
CA PRO A 113 16.66 33.03 8.82
C PRO A 113 18.01 32.42 8.38
N HIS A 114 18.45 31.30 8.98
CA HIS A 114 19.76 30.70 8.65
C HIS A 114 19.78 29.96 7.30
N ASP A 115 18.65 29.85 6.61
CA ASP A 115 18.51 29.20 5.30
C ASP A 115 19.47 29.76 4.23
N VAL A 116 19.69 31.07 4.24
CA VAL A 116 20.62 31.73 3.30
C VAL A 116 22.06 31.31 3.56
N ILE A 117 22.46 31.21 4.83
CA ILE A 117 23.80 30.77 5.22
C ILE A 117 23.98 29.31 4.85
N VAL A 118 22.99 28.47 5.16
CA VAL A 118 22.99 27.04 4.80
C VAL A 118 23.18 26.84 3.31
N LEU A 119 22.36 27.50 2.48
CA LEU A 119 22.43 27.37 1.03
C LEU A 119 23.80 27.82 0.50
N LYS A 120 24.32 28.94 1.02
CA LYS A 120 25.64 29.45 0.64
C LYS A 120 26.76 28.48 1.01
N SER A 121 26.74 27.92 2.22
CA SER A 121 27.75 26.94 2.66
C SER A 121 27.71 25.66 1.82
N ILE A 122 26.52 25.16 1.48
CA ILE A 122 26.36 24.01 0.57
C ILE A 122 26.98 24.31 -0.80
N GLN A 123 26.73 25.50 -1.36
CA GLN A 123 27.28 25.91 -2.65
C GLN A 123 28.80 26.09 -2.63
N GLU A 124 29.35 26.72 -1.60
CA GLU A 124 30.80 26.96 -1.47
C GLU A 124 31.59 25.66 -1.30
N LEU A 125 31.01 24.67 -0.62
CA LEU A 125 31.62 23.36 -0.42
C LEU A 125 31.35 22.39 -1.58
N GLY A 126 30.44 22.71 -2.51
CA GLY A 126 30.07 21.83 -3.61
C GLY A 126 29.38 20.54 -3.15
N ILE A 127 28.63 20.60 -2.05
CA ILE A 127 27.95 19.44 -1.47
C ILE A 127 26.58 19.25 -2.13
N GLU A 128 26.24 18.02 -2.44
CA GLU A 128 24.88 17.66 -2.89
C GLU A 128 23.98 17.45 -1.66
N SER A 129 23.14 18.44 -1.38
CA SER A 129 22.16 18.40 -0.29
C SER A 129 20.85 19.06 -0.73
N GLN A 130 19.75 18.64 -0.13
CA GLN A 130 18.46 19.31 -0.24
C GLN A 130 18.10 20.02 1.06
N ILE A 131 17.35 21.12 0.93
CA ILE A 131 16.81 21.89 2.05
C ILE A 131 15.29 21.70 2.07
N ILE A 132 14.77 21.23 3.20
CA ILE A 132 13.33 21.04 3.44
C ILE A 132 12.89 22.02 4.53
N PHE A 133 11.82 22.75 4.27
CA PHE A 133 11.23 23.68 5.22
C PHE A 133 10.03 23.05 5.92
N ASN A 134 9.92 23.26 7.24
CA ASN A 134 8.75 22.86 8.02
C ASN A 134 8.50 23.87 9.14
N LYS A 135 7.44 24.66 9.05
CA LYS A 135 7.02 25.63 10.10
C LYS A 135 8.17 26.52 10.62
N GLY A 136 9.09 26.93 9.73
CA GLY A 136 10.25 27.77 10.05
C GLY A 136 11.55 27.01 10.39
N ALA A 137 11.49 25.70 10.56
CA ALA A 137 12.67 24.84 10.61
C ALA A 137 13.27 24.68 9.21
N VAL A 138 14.59 24.62 9.15
CA VAL A 138 15.42 24.42 7.96
C VAL A 138 16.14 23.09 8.15
N MET A 139 15.70 22.06 7.44
CA MET A 139 16.23 20.71 7.52
C MET A 139 17.11 20.43 6.29
N ILE A 140 18.33 19.96 6.51
CA ILE A 140 19.29 19.62 5.48
C ILE A 140 19.48 18.12 5.47
N LEU A 141 19.20 17.49 4.33
CA LEU A 141 19.34 16.06 4.12
C LEU A 141 20.04 15.78 2.78
N PRO A 142 20.61 14.57 2.61
CA PRO A 142 21.02 14.09 1.29
C PRO A 142 19.84 14.06 0.31
N PRO A 143 20.07 14.28 -1.00
CA PRO A 143 19.02 14.20 -2.02
C PRO A 143 18.32 12.84 -2.02
N GLY A 144 17.00 12.86 -2.22
CA GLY A 144 16.18 11.64 -2.26
C GLY A 144 15.69 11.14 -0.90
N ILE A 145 16.20 11.68 0.21
CA ILE A 145 15.76 11.32 1.57
C ILE A 145 14.63 12.23 2.05
N ASN A 146 13.46 11.66 2.29
CA ASN A 146 12.33 12.37 2.89
C ASN A 146 11.42 11.36 3.61
N LYS A 147 10.36 11.87 4.26
CA LYS A 147 9.38 11.02 4.96
C LYS A 147 8.79 9.91 4.08
N GLY A 148 8.57 10.19 2.79
CA GLY A 148 8.06 9.22 1.83
C GLY A 148 9.06 8.11 1.51
N SER A 149 10.32 8.46 1.21
CA SER A 149 11.36 7.45 0.96
C SER A 149 11.62 6.60 2.21
N GLY A 150 11.61 7.21 3.40
CA GLY A 150 11.72 6.50 4.68
C GLY A 150 10.54 5.53 4.91
N LEU A 151 9.31 5.95 4.60
CA LEU A 151 8.14 5.08 4.67
C LEU A 151 8.23 3.91 3.69
N THR A 152 8.60 4.15 2.43
CA THR A 152 8.79 3.07 1.44
C THR A 152 9.82 2.05 1.92
N ALA A 153 10.95 2.49 2.48
CA ALA A 153 11.96 1.60 3.03
C ALA A 153 11.45 0.81 4.24
N ALA A 154 10.72 1.46 5.16
CA ALA A 154 10.12 0.79 6.32
C ALA A 154 9.08 -0.26 5.92
N LEU A 155 8.23 0.02 4.93
CA LEU A 155 7.24 -0.94 4.45
C LEU A 155 7.89 -2.19 3.85
N LYS A 156 9.02 -2.04 3.15
CA LYS A 156 9.83 -3.18 2.66
C LYS A 156 10.36 -4.04 3.80
N LEU A 157 10.84 -3.43 4.89
CA LEU A 157 11.29 -4.17 6.08
C LEU A 157 10.12 -4.91 6.77
N LEU A 158 8.93 -4.32 6.75
CA LEU A 158 7.71 -4.94 7.29
C LEU A 158 7.05 -5.94 6.35
N GLY A 159 7.48 -6.03 5.09
CA GLY A 159 6.85 -6.83 4.04
C GLY A 159 5.46 -6.34 3.60
N LEU A 160 5.07 -5.12 3.97
CA LEU A 160 3.74 -4.55 3.72
C LEU A 160 3.67 -3.80 2.38
N SER A 161 2.49 -3.81 1.76
CA SER A 161 2.21 -2.93 0.62
C SER A 161 1.90 -1.51 1.07
N ALA A 162 2.26 -0.53 0.25
CA ALA A 162 1.80 0.85 0.44
C ALA A 162 0.27 0.98 0.27
N HIS A 163 -0.32 0.06 -0.50
CA HIS A 163 -1.76 -0.01 -0.72
C HIS A 163 -2.58 -0.44 0.53
N ASP A 164 -1.91 -0.87 1.60
CA ASP A 164 -2.55 -1.30 2.85
C ASP A 164 -2.28 -0.32 4.01
N VAL A 165 -1.87 0.91 3.70
CA VAL A 165 -1.43 1.91 4.68
C VAL A 165 -2.37 3.10 4.72
N ILE A 166 -2.75 3.50 5.93
CA ILE A 166 -3.39 4.79 6.19
C ILE A 166 -2.32 5.78 6.68
N GLY A 167 -2.21 6.94 6.04
CA GLY A 167 -1.29 8.02 6.41
C GLY A 167 -1.98 9.20 7.08
N PHE A 168 -1.41 9.78 8.13
CA PHE A 168 -1.91 10.98 8.82
C PHE A 168 -0.85 12.08 8.89
N GLY A 169 -1.15 13.29 8.41
CA GLY A 169 -0.23 14.42 8.46
C GLY A 169 -0.89 15.78 8.64
N ASP A 170 -0.07 16.81 8.85
CA ASP A 170 -0.52 18.19 9.08
C ASP A 170 0.27 19.29 8.31
N ALA A 171 1.51 19.02 7.87
CA ALA A 171 2.43 20.02 7.33
C ALA A 171 2.95 19.71 5.91
N GLU A 172 3.79 20.61 5.36
CA GLU A 172 4.28 20.51 3.99
C GLU A 172 5.17 19.27 3.74
N ASN A 173 5.98 18.89 4.72
CA ASN A 173 6.87 17.73 4.63
C ASN A 173 6.13 16.38 4.70
N ASP A 174 4.83 16.39 4.99
CA ASP A 174 4.00 15.18 5.05
C ASP A 174 3.49 14.75 3.67
N HIS A 175 3.45 15.67 2.70
CA HIS A 175 2.99 15.38 1.33
C HIS A 175 3.63 14.13 0.73
N ALA A 176 4.95 14.00 0.90
CA ALA A 176 5.73 12.93 0.29
C ALA A 176 5.37 11.54 0.82
N PHE A 177 5.04 11.40 2.10
CA PHE A 177 4.65 10.09 2.63
C PHE A 177 3.14 9.84 2.53
N LEU A 178 2.31 10.88 2.63
CA LEU A 178 0.87 10.75 2.39
C LEU A 178 0.57 10.30 0.95
N SER A 179 1.40 10.68 -0.03
CA SER A 179 1.28 10.20 -1.41
C SER A 179 1.69 8.73 -1.59
N VAL A 180 2.46 8.17 -0.65
CA VAL A 180 2.81 6.75 -0.65
C VAL A 180 1.65 5.92 -0.13
N CYS A 181 0.95 6.39 0.90
CA CYS A 181 -0.19 5.69 1.49
C CYS A 181 -1.37 5.56 0.53
N GLU A 182 -2.07 4.42 0.59
CA GLU A 182 -3.35 4.23 -0.08
C GLU A 182 -4.38 5.25 0.36
N PHE A 183 -4.52 5.45 1.67
CA PHE A 183 -5.50 6.37 2.24
C PHE A 183 -4.79 7.44 3.04
N SER A 184 -4.86 8.67 2.58
CA SER A 184 -4.21 9.82 3.20
C SER A 184 -5.20 10.72 3.92
N VAL A 185 -4.84 11.10 5.14
CA VAL A 185 -5.65 11.92 6.03
C VAL A 185 -4.88 13.18 6.39
N ALA A 186 -5.51 14.34 6.15
CA ALA A 186 -5.07 15.60 6.70
C ALA A 186 -5.90 15.91 7.96
N VAL A 187 -5.24 16.10 9.11
CA VAL A 187 -5.97 16.43 10.34
C VAL A 187 -6.60 17.83 10.28
N GLY A 188 -7.58 18.13 11.14
CA GLY A 188 -8.34 19.38 11.08
C GLY A 188 -7.50 20.68 11.20
N ASN A 189 -6.31 20.62 11.80
CA ASN A 189 -5.35 21.74 11.87
C ASN A 189 -4.30 21.75 10.75
N ALA A 190 -4.36 20.80 9.81
CA ALA A 190 -3.43 20.71 8.71
C ALA A 190 -3.48 21.95 7.81
N LEU A 191 -2.36 22.20 7.13
CA LEU A 191 -2.23 23.27 6.16
C LEU A 191 -3.21 23.08 4.98
N PRO A 192 -3.72 24.18 4.39
CA PRO A 192 -4.65 24.10 3.25
C PRO A 192 -4.11 23.26 2.09
N ALA A 193 -2.84 23.43 1.74
CA ALA A 193 -2.21 22.69 0.65
C ALA A 193 -2.22 21.16 0.90
N LEU A 194 -2.07 20.72 2.15
CA LEU A 194 -2.14 19.30 2.52
C LEU A 194 -3.58 18.78 2.41
N LYS A 195 -4.54 19.54 2.93
CA LYS A 195 -5.98 19.21 2.88
C LYS A 195 -6.51 19.06 1.45
N GLU A 196 -6.02 19.86 0.51
CA GLU A 196 -6.41 19.78 -0.90
C GLU A 196 -5.97 18.48 -1.58
N ARG A 197 -4.94 17.79 -1.05
CA ARG A 197 -4.39 16.57 -1.63
C ARG A 197 -4.73 15.30 -0.85
N ALA A 198 -5.20 15.43 0.39
CA ALA A 198 -5.60 14.29 1.21
C ALA A 198 -6.91 13.68 0.68
N ASP A 199 -7.07 12.36 0.84
CA ASP A 199 -8.32 11.68 0.50
C ASP A 199 -9.42 11.98 1.51
N TYR A 200 -9.02 12.29 2.74
CA TYR A 200 -9.91 12.65 3.81
C TYR A 200 -9.34 13.79 4.65
N VAL A 201 -10.21 14.73 5.02
CA VAL A 201 -9.88 15.81 5.95
C VAL A 201 -10.73 15.60 7.19
N SER A 202 -10.10 15.28 8.32
CA SER A 202 -10.82 15.02 9.56
C SER A 202 -11.43 16.29 10.13
N ALA A 203 -12.56 16.15 10.84
CA ALA A 203 -13.14 17.26 11.58
C ALA A 203 -12.30 17.60 12.83
N GLY A 204 -11.82 16.58 13.53
CA GLY A 204 -10.96 16.70 14.70
C GLY A 204 -9.59 17.27 14.35
N LYS A 205 -8.99 18.03 15.29
CA LYS A 205 -7.63 18.56 15.15
C LYS A 205 -6.65 17.64 15.87
N ARG A 206 -5.45 17.51 15.33
CA ARG A 206 -4.36 16.71 15.91
C ARG A 206 -4.88 15.31 16.24
N GLY A 207 -4.60 14.83 17.46
CA GLY A 207 -4.97 13.51 17.94
C GLY A 207 -6.46 13.21 17.80
N GLU A 208 -7.35 14.19 17.99
CA GLU A 208 -8.80 14.00 17.81
C GLU A 208 -9.16 13.60 16.37
N GLY A 209 -8.46 14.15 15.37
CA GLY A 209 -8.64 13.79 13.97
C GLY A 209 -8.13 12.39 13.64
N VAL A 210 -7.07 11.95 14.33
CA VAL A 210 -6.57 10.58 14.22
C VAL A 210 -7.54 9.59 14.88
N GLU A 211 -8.06 9.92 16.06
CA GLU A 211 -9.08 9.13 16.77
C GLU A 211 -10.35 8.91 15.93
N GLU A 212 -10.82 9.98 15.26
CA GLU A 212 -11.98 9.95 14.35
C GLU A 212 -11.83 8.89 13.26
N VAL A 213 -10.71 8.90 12.53
CA VAL A 213 -10.49 7.96 11.44
C VAL A 213 -10.16 6.56 11.96
N ILE A 214 -9.46 6.43 13.10
CA ILE A 214 -9.26 5.11 13.74
C ILE A 214 -10.62 4.47 14.03
N LYS A 215 -11.58 5.24 14.55
CA LYS A 215 -12.93 4.72 14.80
C LYS A 215 -13.60 4.25 13.51
N MET A 216 -13.57 5.06 12.45
CA MET A 216 -14.13 4.69 11.14
C MET A 216 -13.48 3.41 10.58
N MET A 217 -12.15 3.32 10.64
CA MET A 217 -11.39 2.13 10.21
C MET A 217 -11.74 0.88 11.02
N LEU A 218 -11.96 1.00 12.33
CA LEU A 218 -12.33 -0.16 13.15
C LEU A 218 -13.79 -0.59 12.96
N GLU A 219 -14.67 0.31 12.51
CA GLU A 219 -16.08 0.02 12.24
C GLU A 219 -16.30 -0.74 10.92
N ASP A 220 -15.75 -0.24 9.81
CA ASP A 220 -15.97 -0.81 8.48
C ASP A 220 -14.72 -0.87 7.60
N ASP A 221 -13.53 -0.63 8.15
CA ASP A 221 -12.26 -0.63 7.40
C ASP A 221 -12.23 0.40 6.26
N LEU A 222 -12.97 1.51 6.44
CA LEU A 222 -13.10 2.62 5.49
C LEU A 222 -13.64 2.19 4.12
N ILE A 223 -14.46 1.13 4.06
CA ILE A 223 -15.10 0.66 2.81
C ILE A 223 -15.88 1.80 2.14
N SER A 224 -16.53 2.64 2.93
CA SER A 224 -17.30 3.80 2.48
C SER A 224 -16.44 4.96 1.94
N HIS A 225 -15.11 4.91 2.07
CA HIS A 225 -14.19 5.99 1.77
C HIS A 225 -13.06 5.54 0.83
N SER A 226 -13.37 4.83 -0.25
CA SER A 226 -12.35 4.46 -1.23
C SER A 226 -11.82 5.68 -2.01
N PRO A 227 -10.49 5.90 -2.03
CA PRO A 227 -9.89 7.07 -2.65
C PRO A 227 -9.89 6.97 -4.19
N ALA A 228 -10.62 7.87 -4.84
CA ALA A 228 -10.83 7.84 -6.30
C ALA A 228 -9.53 7.91 -7.13
N ARG A 229 -8.46 8.47 -6.57
CA ARG A 229 -7.14 8.57 -7.23
C ARG A 229 -6.50 7.20 -7.53
N HIS A 230 -6.92 6.16 -6.84
CA HIS A 230 -6.43 4.79 -7.01
C HIS A 230 -7.31 3.96 -7.95
N PHE A 231 -8.40 4.52 -8.47
CA PHE A 231 -9.30 3.77 -9.33
C PHE A 231 -8.64 3.42 -10.66
N LEU A 232 -8.91 2.22 -11.15
CA LEU A 232 -8.30 1.71 -12.38
C LEU A 232 -9.24 1.93 -13.55
N SER A 233 -8.71 2.42 -14.67
CA SER A 233 -9.49 2.56 -15.90
C SER A 233 -9.58 1.21 -16.61
N ILE A 234 -10.79 0.73 -16.86
CA ILE A 234 -11.04 -0.53 -17.59
C ILE A 234 -11.45 -0.31 -19.04
N GLY A 235 -11.53 0.94 -19.48
CA GLY A 235 -11.87 1.33 -20.85
C GLY A 235 -12.50 2.72 -20.91
N ASP A 236 -12.93 3.09 -22.11
CA ASP A 236 -13.67 4.33 -22.37
C ASP A 236 -15.14 4.02 -22.67
N LYS A 237 -16.04 4.84 -22.12
CA LYS A 237 -17.46 4.84 -22.42
C LYS A 237 -17.73 5.48 -23.78
N SER A 238 -18.93 5.26 -24.32
CA SER A 238 -19.34 5.83 -25.61
C SER A 238 -19.33 7.36 -25.65
N ASP A 239 -19.40 8.02 -24.50
CA ASP A 239 -19.33 9.47 -24.35
C ASP A 239 -17.88 10.00 -24.20
N GLY A 240 -16.87 9.12 -24.26
CA GLY A 240 -15.45 9.45 -24.12
C GLY A 240 -14.97 9.61 -22.68
N THR A 241 -15.83 9.36 -21.68
CA THR A 241 -15.40 9.30 -20.27
C THR A 241 -14.79 7.94 -19.95
N LYS A 242 -13.83 7.89 -19.02
CA LYS A 242 -13.23 6.62 -18.58
C LYS A 242 -14.19 5.86 -17.69
N ASP A 243 -14.27 4.54 -17.89
CA ASP A 243 -14.89 3.65 -16.92
C ASP A 243 -13.86 3.21 -15.89
N MET A 244 -14.21 3.36 -14.61
CA MET A 244 -13.27 3.30 -13.49
C MET A 244 -13.76 2.29 -12.45
N ILE A 245 -12.85 1.47 -11.92
CA ILE A 245 -13.15 0.48 -10.87
C ILE A 245 -12.35 0.75 -9.61
N ASP A 246 -12.93 0.39 -8.46
CA ASP A 246 -12.20 0.35 -7.18
C ASP A 246 -11.33 -0.91 -7.15
N PRO A 247 -9.99 -0.81 -7.05
CA PRO A 247 -9.11 -1.97 -7.04
C PRO A 247 -9.30 -2.89 -5.81
N TYR A 248 -9.99 -2.44 -4.76
CA TYR A 248 -10.09 -3.18 -3.48
C TYR A 248 -11.48 -3.74 -3.17
N ASN A 249 -12.54 -3.10 -3.67
CA ASN A 249 -13.92 -3.47 -3.35
C ASN A 249 -14.70 -3.95 -4.59
N THR A 250 -14.02 -4.52 -5.58
CA THR A 250 -14.68 -5.00 -6.79
C THR A 250 -14.27 -6.44 -7.09
N GLY A 251 -15.24 -7.35 -7.05
CA GLY A 251 -15.17 -8.62 -7.75
C GLY A 251 -15.65 -8.47 -9.19
N ILE A 252 -14.88 -8.95 -10.15
CA ILE A 252 -15.16 -8.82 -11.57
C ILE A 252 -15.40 -10.20 -12.17
N LEU A 253 -16.45 -10.32 -12.97
CA LEU A 253 -16.69 -11.47 -13.83
C LEU A 253 -16.66 -11.04 -15.29
N ILE A 254 -15.75 -11.61 -16.07
CA ILE A 254 -15.68 -11.44 -17.53
C ILE A 254 -16.28 -12.67 -18.21
N CYS A 255 -17.38 -12.46 -18.93
CA CYS A 255 -18.09 -13.51 -19.66
C CYS A 255 -18.20 -13.18 -21.15
N GLY A 256 -18.16 -14.22 -21.98
CA GLY A 256 -18.30 -14.06 -23.43
C GLY A 256 -18.06 -15.37 -24.17
N SER A 257 -18.30 -15.39 -25.47
CA SER A 257 -17.97 -16.56 -26.29
C SER A 257 -16.44 -16.73 -26.41
N SER A 258 -15.99 -17.95 -26.71
CA SER A 258 -14.59 -18.21 -27.05
C SER A 258 -14.17 -17.32 -28.23
N GLY A 259 -12.95 -16.77 -28.18
CA GLY A 259 -12.42 -15.85 -29.19
C GLY A 259 -13.03 -14.44 -29.20
N ALA A 260 -13.95 -14.10 -28.28
CA ALA A 260 -14.60 -12.78 -28.28
C ALA A 260 -13.71 -11.62 -27.78
N GLY A 261 -12.53 -11.91 -27.20
CA GLY A 261 -11.61 -10.90 -26.67
C GLY A 261 -11.49 -10.86 -25.14
N LYS A 262 -11.96 -11.89 -24.42
CA LYS A 262 -11.87 -11.98 -22.94
C LYS A 262 -10.43 -11.87 -22.42
N SER A 263 -9.51 -12.65 -23.00
CA SER A 263 -8.09 -12.62 -22.62
C SER A 263 -7.47 -11.24 -22.92
N THR A 264 -7.87 -10.58 -24.02
CA THR A 264 -7.44 -9.20 -24.33
C THR A 264 -7.91 -8.18 -23.28
N THR A 265 -9.18 -8.22 -22.88
CA THR A 265 -9.68 -7.35 -21.81
C THR A 265 -8.98 -7.64 -20.48
N THR A 266 -8.76 -8.92 -20.16
CA THR A 266 -8.06 -9.34 -18.95
C THR A 266 -6.64 -8.78 -18.92
N LEU A 267 -5.87 -8.94 -20.01
CA LEU A 267 -4.52 -8.38 -20.16
C LEU A 267 -4.51 -6.85 -19.96
N GLY A 268 -5.52 -6.14 -20.46
CA GLY A 268 -5.68 -4.70 -20.24
C GLY A 268 -5.84 -4.34 -18.76
N ILE A 269 -6.63 -5.10 -18.01
CA ILE A 269 -6.82 -4.91 -16.56
C ILE A 269 -5.52 -5.25 -15.80
N LEU A 270 -4.86 -6.36 -16.14
CA LEU A 270 -3.58 -6.75 -15.52
C LEU A 270 -2.50 -5.70 -15.74
N ASP A 271 -2.43 -5.08 -16.92
CA ASP A 271 -1.49 -4.00 -17.21
C ASP A 271 -1.76 -2.75 -16.36
N GLN A 272 -3.04 -2.40 -16.12
CA GLN A 272 -3.40 -1.31 -15.21
C GLN A 272 -3.05 -1.61 -13.76
N LEU A 273 -3.23 -2.86 -13.33
CA LEU A 273 -2.82 -3.33 -12.01
C LEU A 273 -1.31 -3.17 -11.83
N CYS A 274 -0.51 -3.68 -12.77
CA CYS A 274 0.95 -3.56 -12.74
C CYS A 274 1.40 -2.09 -12.73
N LYS A 275 0.83 -1.23 -13.59
CA LYS A 275 1.16 0.20 -13.65
C LYS A 275 0.88 0.94 -12.35
N SER A 276 -0.10 0.46 -11.60
CA SER A 276 -0.52 1.02 -10.32
C SER A 276 0.10 0.31 -9.12
N ASN A 277 1.08 -0.59 -9.33
CA ASN A 277 1.78 -1.38 -8.31
C ASN A 277 0.91 -2.39 -7.54
N TYR A 278 -0.20 -2.84 -8.13
CA TYR A 278 -0.99 -3.94 -7.60
C TYR A 278 -0.41 -5.30 -8.03
N GLN A 279 0.15 -6.03 -7.07
CA GLN A 279 0.48 -7.45 -7.21
C GLN A 279 -0.77 -8.33 -7.43
N PHE A 280 -0.69 -9.30 -8.33
CA PHE A 280 -1.73 -10.31 -8.56
C PHE A 280 -1.17 -11.74 -8.65
N CYS A 281 -2.05 -12.71 -8.45
CA CYS A 281 -1.81 -14.13 -8.75
C CYS A 281 -2.87 -14.61 -9.74
N LEU A 282 -2.44 -14.95 -10.96
CA LEU A 282 -3.31 -15.43 -12.03
C LEU A 282 -3.21 -16.95 -12.16
N PHE A 283 -4.34 -17.65 -12.24
CA PHE A 283 -4.42 -19.05 -12.59
C PHE A 283 -4.79 -19.18 -14.07
N ASP A 284 -3.94 -19.85 -14.84
CA ASP A 284 -4.04 -19.98 -16.30
C ASP A 284 -4.14 -21.47 -16.69
N PRO A 285 -5.36 -22.01 -16.86
CA PRO A 285 -5.55 -23.40 -17.24
C PRO A 285 -5.18 -23.75 -18.70
N GLU A 286 -5.12 -22.76 -19.59
CA GLU A 286 -4.95 -22.95 -21.03
C GLU A 286 -3.59 -22.45 -21.56
N GLY A 287 -2.82 -21.70 -20.77
CA GLY A 287 -1.54 -21.13 -21.18
C GLY A 287 -1.69 -19.83 -21.99
N ASP A 288 -2.84 -19.18 -21.93
CA ASP A 288 -3.18 -17.99 -22.71
C ASP A 288 -2.30 -16.77 -22.37
N TYR A 289 -1.68 -16.77 -21.18
CA TYR A 289 -0.98 -15.62 -20.62
C TYR A 289 0.56 -15.78 -20.59
N GLU A 290 1.13 -16.82 -21.19
CA GLU A 290 2.57 -17.11 -21.17
C GLU A 290 3.46 -15.95 -21.66
N ASN A 291 2.95 -15.12 -22.57
CA ASN A 291 3.70 -13.99 -23.16
C ASN A 291 3.53 -12.67 -22.38
N PHE A 292 2.87 -12.67 -21.21
CA PHE A 292 2.69 -11.45 -20.43
C PHE A 292 3.95 -11.07 -19.67
N HIS A 293 4.65 -10.03 -20.13
CA HIS A 293 5.98 -9.66 -19.63
C HIS A 293 6.03 -9.04 -18.23
N ASN A 294 4.90 -8.58 -17.68
CA ASN A 294 4.86 -7.88 -16.38
C ASN A 294 4.59 -8.83 -15.19
N ALA A 295 4.61 -10.15 -15.41
CA ALA A 295 4.48 -11.15 -14.36
C ALA A 295 5.44 -12.32 -14.61
N VAL A 296 5.77 -13.06 -13.56
CA VAL A 296 6.56 -14.28 -13.68
C VAL A 296 5.63 -15.46 -13.93
N VAL A 297 5.87 -16.20 -15.01
CA VAL A 297 5.12 -17.41 -15.34
C VAL A 297 5.79 -18.61 -14.67
N ILE A 298 5.00 -19.44 -13.98
CA ILE A 298 5.43 -20.71 -13.38
C ILE A 298 4.57 -21.83 -13.93
N GLY A 299 5.20 -22.94 -14.29
CA GLY A 299 4.55 -24.09 -14.91
C GLY A 299 4.66 -24.05 -16.43
N GLU A 300 4.67 -25.23 -17.04
CA GLU A 300 4.72 -25.45 -18.48
C GLU A 300 4.10 -26.81 -18.80
N THR A 301 3.93 -27.16 -20.08
CA THR A 301 3.28 -28.41 -20.48
C THR A 301 3.92 -29.67 -19.89
N GLU A 302 5.24 -29.69 -19.73
CA GLU A 302 5.99 -30.85 -19.22
C GLU A 302 6.21 -30.82 -17.70
N ARG A 303 5.89 -29.69 -17.03
CA ARG A 303 6.18 -29.49 -15.61
C ARG A 303 5.08 -28.70 -14.92
N ALA A 304 4.37 -29.37 -14.02
CA ALA A 304 3.42 -28.71 -13.12
C ALA A 304 4.12 -27.69 -12.20
N PRO A 305 3.50 -26.52 -11.94
CA PRO A 305 3.96 -25.59 -10.92
C PRO A 305 3.74 -26.20 -9.53
N THR A 306 4.52 -25.74 -8.54
CA THR A 306 4.30 -26.08 -7.12
C THR A 306 3.76 -24.88 -6.34
N THR A 307 3.02 -25.14 -5.25
CA THR A 307 2.48 -24.05 -4.41
C THR A 307 3.58 -23.23 -3.76
N ASP A 308 4.69 -23.84 -3.35
CA ASP A 308 5.82 -23.15 -2.75
C ASP A 308 6.55 -22.21 -3.73
N GLU A 309 6.69 -22.58 -5.00
CA GLU A 309 7.26 -21.69 -6.03
C GLU A 309 6.41 -20.43 -6.21
N VAL A 310 5.09 -20.58 -6.26
CA VAL A 310 4.16 -19.44 -6.37
C VAL A 310 4.34 -18.49 -5.18
N LEU A 311 4.37 -19.03 -3.96
CA LEU A 311 4.53 -18.23 -2.74
C LEU A 311 5.90 -17.56 -2.67
N GLN A 312 6.97 -18.22 -3.13
CA GLN A 312 8.32 -17.66 -3.16
C GLN A 312 8.40 -16.43 -4.07
N ILE A 313 7.71 -16.44 -5.22
CA ILE A 313 7.64 -15.27 -6.10
C ILE A 313 6.84 -14.15 -5.45
N LEU A 314 5.67 -14.47 -4.89
CA LEU A 314 4.78 -13.51 -4.25
C LEU A 314 5.36 -12.87 -2.98
N ALA A 315 6.37 -13.48 -2.37
CA ALA A 315 7.12 -12.90 -1.26
C ALA A 315 7.77 -11.56 -1.65
N ASP A 316 8.18 -11.40 -2.92
CA ASP A 316 8.65 -10.14 -3.46
C ASP A 316 7.44 -9.24 -3.81
N PRO A 317 7.26 -8.07 -3.15
CA PRO A 317 6.09 -7.20 -3.35
C PRO A 317 5.93 -6.67 -4.78
N ASP A 318 7.02 -6.62 -5.54
CA ASP A 318 7.03 -6.02 -6.87
C ASP A 318 6.74 -7.07 -7.98
N LYS A 319 6.55 -8.35 -7.63
CA LYS A 319 6.37 -9.43 -8.60
C LYS A 319 4.98 -10.05 -8.57
N SER A 320 4.26 -9.94 -9.66
CA SER A 320 3.04 -10.75 -9.89
C SER A 320 3.39 -12.11 -10.49
N VAL A 321 2.48 -13.07 -10.34
CA VAL A 321 2.69 -14.45 -10.79
C VAL A 321 1.54 -14.93 -11.68
N ILE A 322 1.89 -15.65 -12.74
CA ILE A 322 0.98 -16.43 -13.58
C ILE A 322 1.28 -17.90 -13.34
N VAL A 323 0.28 -18.63 -12.88
CA VAL A 323 0.33 -20.06 -12.58
C VAL A 323 -0.25 -20.81 -13.77
N ASN A 324 0.63 -21.27 -14.65
CA ASN A 324 0.28 -22.04 -15.83
C ASN A 324 0.00 -23.51 -15.44
N LEU A 325 -1.22 -23.97 -15.66
CA LEU A 325 -1.67 -25.31 -15.28
C LEU A 325 -1.68 -26.31 -16.45
N LEU A 326 -0.98 -26.03 -17.56
CA LEU A 326 -0.84 -26.99 -18.68
C LEU A 326 -0.19 -28.30 -18.23
N GLY A 327 0.76 -28.24 -17.31
CA GLY A 327 1.39 -29.41 -16.70
C GLY A 327 0.55 -30.12 -15.64
N VAL A 328 -0.63 -29.60 -15.29
CA VAL A 328 -1.55 -30.17 -14.30
C VAL A 328 -2.75 -30.81 -15.01
N ALA A 329 -2.94 -32.12 -14.82
CA ALA A 329 -4.08 -32.84 -15.37
C ALA A 329 -5.41 -32.19 -14.95
N LEU A 330 -6.39 -32.16 -15.86
CA LEU A 330 -7.65 -31.41 -15.71
C LEU A 330 -8.38 -31.75 -14.40
N GLU A 331 -8.42 -33.03 -14.04
CA GLU A 331 -9.02 -33.56 -12.82
C GLU A 331 -8.33 -33.10 -11.52
N ASN A 332 -7.04 -32.71 -11.58
CA ASN A 332 -6.23 -32.31 -10.43
C ASN A 332 -6.16 -30.78 -10.27
N ARG A 333 -6.57 -29.99 -11.27
CA ARG A 333 -6.55 -28.52 -11.21
C ARG A 333 -7.38 -27.96 -10.04
N PRO A 334 -8.59 -28.46 -9.74
CA PRO A 334 -9.34 -28.06 -8.55
C PRO A 334 -8.56 -28.29 -7.25
N GLU A 335 -7.88 -29.44 -7.11
CA GLU A 335 -7.12 -29.77 -5.92
C GLU A 335 -5.93 -28.82 -5.73
N PHE A 336 -5.19 -28.52 -6.80
CA PHE A 336 -4.10 -27.54 -6.77
C PHE A 336 -4.58 -26.15 -6.31
N PHE A 337 -5.71 -25.68 -6.86
CA PHE A 337 -6.30 -24.41 -6.46
C PHE A 337 -6.76 -24.42 -4.99
N THR A 338 -7.33 -25.54 -4.53
CA THR A 338 -7.74 -25.73 -3.12
C THR A 338 -6.55 -25.66 -2.16
N GLU A 339 -5.39 -26.17 -2.57
CA GLU A 339 -4.18 -26.16 -1.76
C GLU A 339 -3.58 -24.75 -1.67
N LEU A 340 -3.54 -24.03 -2.79
CA LEU A 340 -2.90 -22.72 -2.87
C LEU A 340 -3.76 -21.59 -2.30
N LEU A 341 -5.09 -21.61 -2.49
CA LEU A 341 -5.95 -20.49 -2.11
C LEU A 341 -5.87 -20.11 -0.61
N PRO A 342 -5.89 -21.05 0.36
CA PRO A 342 -5.73 -20.70 1.77
C PRO A 342 -4.39 -20.04 2.08
N ARG A 343 -3.31 -20.43 1.39
CA ARG A 343 -1.97 -19.85 1.56
C ARG A 343 -1.91 -18.43 0.99
N LEU A 344 -2.59 -18.18 -0.14
CA LEU A 344 -2.76 -16.81 -0.67
C LEU A 344 -3.58 -15.92 0.28
N GLN A 345 -4.59 -16.47 0.94
CA GLN A 345 -5.38 -15.75 1.95
C GLN A 345 -4.55 -15.43 3.21
N GLU A 346 -3.67 -16.34 3.63
CA GLU A 346 -2.72 -16.10 4.72
C GLU A 346 -1.75 -14.97 4.36
N LEU A 347 -1.20 -14.97 3.14
CA LEU A 347 -0.39 -13.85 2.63
C LEU A 347 -1.17 -12.53 2.62
N ARG A 348 -2.42 -12.53 2.15
CA ARG A 348 -3.29 -11.33 2.18
C ARG A 348 -3.53 -10.83 3.60
N THR A 349 -3.72 -11.73 4.55
CA THR A 349 -3.97 -11.36 5.95
C THR A 349 -2.73 -10.77 6.62
N SER A 350 -1.54 -11.27 6.28
CA SER A 350 -0.28 -10.90 6.92
C SER A 350 0.43 -9.71 6.24
N HIS A 351 0.32 -9.62 4.92
CA HIS A 351 1.07 -8.68 4.08
C HIS A 351 0.20 -7.87 3.11
N GLY A 352 -1.11 -8.14 3.06
CA GLY A 352 -2.09 -7.43 2.22
C GLY A 352 -2.05 -7.85 0.75
N ARG A 353 -1.24 -8.85 0.43
CA ARG A 353 -0.89 -9.27 -0.91
C ARG A 353 -1.02 -10.79 -1.13
N PRO A 354 -1.23 -11.28 -2.37
CA PRO A 354 -1.44 -10.50 -3.59
C PRO A 354 -2.76 -9.73 -3.51
N HIS A 355 -2.77 -8.50 -4.03
CA HIS A 355 -3.96 -7.66 -3.99
C HIS A 355 -5.08 -8.28 -4.83
N TRP A 356 -4.74 -8.90 -5.97
CA TRP A 356 -5.71 -9.55 -6.86
C TRP A 356 -5.48 -11.06 -7.01
N ILE A 357 -6.58 -11.82 -7.03
CA ILE A 357 -6.58 -13.21 -7.48
C ILE A 357 -7.33 -13.23 -8.80
N VAL A 358 -6.69 -13.73 -9.85
CA VAL A 358 -7.25 -13.80 -11.19
C VAL A 358 -7.40 -15.26 -11.57
N VAL A 359 -8.59 -15.64 -12.01
CA VAL A 359 -8.94 -17.05 -12.27
C VAL A 359 -9.49 -17.12 -13.68
N ASP A 360 -8.64 -17.58 -14.60
CA ASP A 360 -9.08 -17.89 -15.95
C ASP A 360 -9.76 -19.27 -16.01
N GLU A 361 -10.68 -19.40 -16.95
CA GLU A 361 -11.64 -20.50 -17.04
C GLU A 361 -12.17 -20.95 -15.67
N ALA A 362 -12.69 -19.97 -14.92
CA ALA A 362 -13.10 -20.08 -13.52
C ALA A 362 -14.11 -21.21 -13.26
N HIS A 363 -14.85 -21.65 -14.28
CA HIS A 363 -15.75 -22.80 -14.17
C HIS A 363 -15.02 -24.14 -13.92
N HIS A 364 -13.73 -24.24 -14.25
CA HIS A 364 -12.90 -25.39 -13.90
C HIS A 364 -12.35 -25.32 -12.47
N LEU A 365 -12.14 -24.12 -11.94
CA LEU A 365 -11.50 -23.89 -10.63
C LEU A 365 -12.52 -23.56 -9.51
N PHE A 366 -13.77 -23.26 -9.86
CA PHE A 366 -14.91 -23.11 -8.94
C PHE A 366 -16.17 -23.89 -9.40
N PRO A 367 -16.12 -25.21 -9.65
CA PRO A 367 -17.30 -25.98 -10.05
C PRO A 367 -18.45 -25.98 -9.03
N VAL A 368 -19.69 -26.07 -9.52
CA VAL A 368 -20.95 -26.09 -8.74
C VAL A 368 -20.98 -27.20 -7.68
N GLU A 369 -20.29 -28.31 -7.92
CA GLU A 369 -20.17 -29.45 -7.01
C GLU A 369 -19.37 -29.11 -5.73
N TRP A 370 -18.67 -27.98 -5.71
CA TRP A 370 -17.76 -27.54 -4.65
C TRP A 370 -18.45 -26.84 -3.46
N LYS A 371 -19.66 -27.26 -3.11
CA LYS A 371 -20.43 -26.78 -1.93
C LYS A 371 -19.69 -26.90 -0.58
N LYS A 372 -18.63 -27.70 -0.50
CA LYS A 372 -17.85 -27.93 0.73
C LYS A 372 -16.93 -26.77 1.13
N MET A 373 -16.62 -25.84 0.21
CA MET A 373 -15.78 -24.67 0.51
C MET A 373 -16.55 -23.41 0.94
N ALA A 374 -17.88 -23.44 1.03
CA ALA A 374 -18.66 -22.36 1.65
C ALA A 374 -18.26 -22.08 3.12
N ARG A 375 -17.43 -22.93 3.74
CA ARG A 375 -16.83 -22.74 5.08
C ARG A 375 -15.40 -22.17 5.06
N LEU A 376 -14.75 -22.13 3.89
CA LEU A 376 -13.36 -21.70 3.68
C LEU A 376 -13.25 -20.46 2.77
N ALA A 377 -14.28 -20.16 1.97
CA ALA A 377 -14.40 -18.87 1.32
C ALA A 377 -14.69 -17.83 2.42
N PRO A 378 -13.79 -16.86 2.68
CA PRO A 378 -14.10 -15.77 3.58
C PRO A 378 -15.33 -15.03 3.07
N ASP A 379 -16.08 -14.41 3.98
CA ASP A 379 -17.36 -13.75 3.73
C ASP A 379 -17.36 -12.68 2.62
N ASN A 380 -16.23 -12.40 1.95
CA ASN A 380 -16.17 -11.76 0.63
C ASN A 380 -14.81 -12.07 -0.05
N LEU A 381 -14.80 -12.82 -1.16
CA LEU A 381 -13.66 -12.90 -2.09
C LEU A 381 -13.50 -11.54 -2.81
N ARG A 382 -13.00 -10.52 -2.10
CA ARG A 382 -12.74 -9.20 -2.69
C ARG A 382 -11.49 -9.21 -3.56
N SER A 383 -11.46 -8.29 -4.53
CA SER A 383 -10.39 -8.16 -5.51
C SER A 383 -10.09 -9.50 -6.19
N ILE A 384 -11.15 -10.06 -6.76
CA ILE A 384 -11.10 -11.27 -7.57
C ILE A 384 -11.54 -10.93 -9.00
N LEU A 385 -10.82 -11.44 -9.99
CA LEU A 385 -11.19 -11.35 -11.39
C LEU A 385 -11.40 -12.76 -11.91
N MET A 386 -12.62 -13.10 -12.29
CA MET A 386 -12.98 -14.39 -12.86
C MET A 386 -13.27 -14.23 -14.34
N ILE A 387 -12.77 -15.17 -15.14
CA ILE A 387 -13.03 -15.22 -16.58
C ILE A 387 -13.65 -16.58 -16.87
N THR A 388 -14.74 -16.61 -17.64
CA THR A 388 -15.37 -17.88 -18.03
C THR A 388 -16.17 -17.74 -19.31
N VAL A 389 -16.25 -18.83 -20.07
CA VAL A 389 -17.24 -19.01 -21.15
C VAL A 389 -18.57 -19.63 -20.67
N HIS A 390 -18.58 -20.16 -19.44
CA HIS A 390 -19.67 -20.92 -18.81
C HIS A 390 -20.04 -20.35 -17.42
N PRO A 391 -20.66 -19.16 -17.33
CA PRO A 391 -21.08 -18.58 -16.05
C PRO A 391 -22.07 -19.46 -15.28
N GLU A 392 -22.89 -20.25 -15.97
CA GLU A 392 -23.86 -21.17 -15.38
C GLU A 392 -23.24 -22.33 -14.58
N LEU A 393 -21.93 -22.57 -14.77
CA LEU A 393 -21.18 -23.62 -14.08
C LEU A 393 -20.38 -23.08 -12.88
N LEU A 394 -20.47 -21.78 -12.57
CA LEU A 394 -19.84 -21.21 -11.40
C LEU A 394 -20.62 -21.53 -10.13
N ALA A 395 -19.89 -21.85 -9.05
CA ALA A 395 -20.47 -21.98 -7.73
C ALA A 395 -21.23 -20.69 -7.33
N PRO A 396 -22.43 -20.78 -6.72
CA PRO A 396 -23.21 -19.61 -6.30
C PRO A 396 -22.43 -18.66 -5.38
N GLU A 397 -21.55 -19.19 -4.53
CA GLU A 397 -20.69 -18.43 -3.64
C GLU A 397 -19.67 -17.58 -4.41
N ALA A 398 -19.11 -18.09 -5.51
CA ALA A 398 -18.24 -17.33 -6.39
C ALA A 398 -19.04 -16.25 -7.13
N ALA A 399 -20.21 -16.59 -7.66
CA ALA A 399 -21.09 -15.62 -8.32
C ALA A 399 -21.56 -14.48 -7.38
N ALA A 400 -21.79 -14.79 -6.09
CA ALA A 400 -22.18 -13.79 -5.09
C ALA A 400 -21.07 -12.77 -4.76
N SER A 401 -19.82 -13.07 -5.11
CA SER A 401 -18.68 -12.15 -4.93
C SER A 401 -18.51 -11.14 -6.08
N VAL A 402 -19.35 -11.20 -7.11
CA VAL A 402 -19.26 -10.35 -8.30
C VAL A 402 -20.00 -9.04 -8.08
N ASP A 403 -19.26 -7.94 -8.11
CA ASP A 403 -19.80 -6.58 -8.09
C ASP A 403 -19.95 -5.99 -9.51
N LEU A 404 -19.10 -6.43 -10.45
CA LEU A 404 -19.06 -5.96 -11.82
C LEU A 404 -19.06 -7.12 -12.81
N LEU A 405 -20.03 -7.11 -13.73
CA LEU A 405 -20.13 -8.06 -14.83
C LEU A 405 -19.75 -7.40 -16.15
N ILE A 406 -18.68 -7.89 -16.77
CA ILE A 406 -18.21 -7.45 -18.09
C ILE A 406 -18.60 -8.53 -19.10
N THR A 407 -19.36 -8.12 -20.11
CA THR A 407 -19.81 -9.02 -21.19
C THR A 407 -19.14 -8.67 -22.50
N ILE A 408 -18.59 -9.68 -23.18
CA ILE A 408 -17.81 -9.48 -24.40
C ILE A 408 -18.42 -10.29 -25.55
N GLY A 409 -18.84 -9.59 -26.59
CA GLY A 409 -19.38 -10.16 -27.84
C GLY A 409 -20.89 -9.94 -28.03
N ALA A 410 -21.35 -10.11 -29.27
CA ALA A 410 -22.71 -9.74 -29.70
C ALA A 410 -23.85 -10.52 -29.01
N GLN A 411 -23.57 -11.72 -28.47
CA GLN A 411 -24.55 -12.59 -27.79
C GLN A 411 -24.26 -12.73 -26.28
N ALA A 412 -23.34 -11.95 -25.74
CA ALA A 412 -22.88 -12.16 -24.36
C ALA A 412 -23.96 -11.89 -23.32
N ILE A 413 -24.87 -10.95 -23.59
CA ILE A 413 -26.03 -10.65 -22.74
C ILE A 413 -27.02 -11.83 -22.67
N GLU A 414 -27.20 -12.58 -23.77
CA GLU A 414 -28.14 -13.71 -23.84
C GLU A 414 -27.70 -14.93 -23.01
N LYS A 415 -26.40 -15.02 -22.69
CA LYS A 415 -25.82 -16.09 -21.88
C LYS A 415 -25.93 -15.85 -20.37
N ILE A 416 -26.30 -14.64 -19.94
CA ILE A 416 -26.54 -14.34 -18.53
C ILE A 416 -28.02 -14.58 -18.23
N LYS A 417 -28.34 -15.79 -17.79
CA LYS A 417 -29.62 -16.02 -17.11
C LYS A 417 -29.41 -15.63 -15.65
N VAL A 418 -29.93 -14.47 -15.27
CA VAL A 418 -29.99 -13.96 -13.89
C VAL A 418 -30.75 -14.94 -13.00
#